data_AF-A0AAI8SWC4-F1
#
_entry.id   AF-A0AAI8SWC4-F1
#
_cell.length_a   1.000
_cell.length_b   1.000
_cell.length_c   1.000
_cell.angle_alpha   90.00
_cell.angle_beta   90.00
_cell.angle_gamma   90.00
#
_symmetry.space_group_name_H-M   'P 1'
#
loop_
_entity.id
_entity.type
_entity.pdbx_description
1 polymer ?
#
loop_
_entity_poly.entity_id
_entity_poly.type
_entity_poly.pdbx_seq_one_letter_code
_entity_poly.pdbx_strand_id
1 'polypeptide(L)'
;MSALNSEAPRCECGALETLSKEPSIPIVFDAELNEYHIVGTGQQQVLIYHCIFCGGQTPDSRRDELFMHVTKEEFEKLRKATNGLKTVDDVVGAFGPPDFDHPAGISSTEPVGLGPRRTTDFRQMTFSSLSDTADVHVAIGLNDKVQFSFTPKPVARD
;
A
#
# COMPACT_ATOMS: atom_id res chain seq x y z
N MET A 1 0.58 6.30 -3.52
CA MET A 1 2.05 6.41 -3.57
C MET A 1 2.41 7.86 -3.84
N SER A 2 2.95 8.58 -2.86
CA SER A 2 3.55 9.89 -3.11
C SER A 2 4.73 9.67 -4.05
N ALA A 3 4.78 10.38 -5.17
CA ALA A 3 5.93 10.31 -6.06
C ALA A 3 7.16 10.76 -5.28
N LEU A 4 8.06 9.83 -4.98
CA LEU A 4 9.40 10.16 -4.52
C LEU A 4 10.04 11.05 -5.58
N ASN A 5 10.84 12.02 -5.17
CA ASN A 5 11.59 12.84 -6.12
C ASN A 5 12.64 11.96 -6.80
N SER A 6 12.28 11.33 -7.92
CA SER A 6 13.12 10.39 -8.67
C SER A 6 14.38 11.02 -9.25
N GLU A 7 14.48 12.35 -9.25
CA GLU A 7 15.62 13.10 -9.78
C GLU A 7 16.71 13.40 -8.73
N ALA A 8 16.45 13.11 -7.44
CA ALA A 8 17.47 13.31 -6.40
C ALA A 8 18.65 12.33 -6.61
N PRO A 9 19.90 12.78 -6.46
CA PRO A 9 21.07 11.91 -6.63
C PRO A 9 21.09 10.82 -5.54
N ARG A 10 21.83 9.73 -5.77
CA ARG A 10 22.06 8.71 -4.73
C ARG A 10 22.85 9.31 -3.56
N CYS A 11 22.55 8.84 -2.35
CA CYS A 11 23.31 9.19 -1.15
C CYS A 11 24.70 8.55 -1.20
N GLU A 12 25.74 9.39 -1.17
CA GLU A 12 27.15 8.95 -1.13
C GLU A 12 27.90 9.46 0.11
N CYS A 13 27.22 10.17 1.02
CA CYS A 13 27.89 10.83 2.15
C CYS A 13 28.24 9.89 3.32
N GLY A 14 27.77 8.64 3.31
CA GLY A 14 28.04 7.64 4.35
C GLY A 14 27.39 7.90 5.72
N ALA A 15 26.62 8.99 5.88
CA ALA A 15 26.06 9.37 7.17
C ALA A 15 25.09 8.31 7.72
N LEU A 16 24.15 7.82 6.91
CA LEU A 16 23.17 6.82 7.38
C LEU A 16 23.84 5.48 7.75
N GLU A 17 24.82 5.03 6.95
CA GLU A 17 25.59 3.83 7.26
C GLU A 17 26.33 3.99 8.60
N THR A 18 27.00 5.12 8.80
CA THR A 18 27.72 5.41 10.05
C THR A 18 26.77 5.44 11.24
N LEU A 19 25.67 6.18 11.14
CA LEU A 19 24.68 6.30 12.22
C LEU A 19 24.00 4.98 12.53
N SER A 20 23.81 4.11 11.53
CA SER A 20 23.20 2.79 11.74
C SER A 20 24.06 1.82 12.55
N LYS A 21 25.36 2.12 12.71
CA LYS A 21 26.30 1.32 13.51
C LYS A 21 26.39 1.80 14.96
N GLU A 22 25.83 2.97 15.28
CA GLU A 22 25.89 3.58 16.61
C GLU A 22 24.71 3.14 17.48
N PRO A 23 24.91 2.33 18.55
CA PRO A 23 23.80 1.76 19.32
C PRO A 23 22.90 2.79 20.03
N SER A 24 23.42 4.00 20.26
CA SER A 24 22.68 5.10 20.90
C SER A 24 21.81 5.89 19.92
N ILE A 25 21.94 5.63 18.62
CA ILE A 25 21.24 6.34 17.56
C ILE A 25 20.14 5.42 17.02
N PRO A 26 18.88 5.87 16.96
CA PRO A 26 17.75 5.03 16.59
C PRO A 26 17.64 4.84 15.07
N ILE A 27 18.76 4.69 14.35
CA ILE A 27 18.77 4.40 12.91
C ILE A 27 19.20 2.95 12.74
N VAL A 28 18.42 2.17 12.00
CA VAL A 28 18.71 0.76 11.72
C VAL A 28 18.65 0.53 10.22
N PHE A 29 19.59 -0.28 9.72
CA PHE A 29 19.54 -0.80 8.35
C PHE A 29 18.86 -2.17 8.34
N ASP A 30 17.75 -2.26 7.61
CA ASP A 30 17.09 -3.53 7.28
C ASP A 30 17.71 -4.09 6.01
N ALA A 31 18.55 -5.12 6.16
CA ALA A 31 19.24 -5.77 5.04
C ALA A 31 18.31 -6.66 4.19
N GLU A 32 17.17 -7.10 4.73
CA GLU A 32 16.19 -7.88 3.97
C GLU A 32 15.49 -6.97 2.95
N LEU A 33 15.02 -5.81 3.42
CA LEU A 33 14.33 -4.82 2.58
C LEU A 33 15.26 -3.81 1.91
N ASN A 34 16.54 -3.78 2.25
CA ASN A 34 17.51 -2.79 1.78
C ASN A 34 17.09 -1.34 2.14
N GLU A 35 16.61 -1.14 3.37
CA GLU A 35 15.98 0.08 3.84
C GLU A 35 16.65 0.63 5.10
N TYR A 36 16.63 1.97 5.29
CA TYR A 36 17.02 2.60 6.55
C TYR A 36 15.78 3.07 7.31
N HIS A 37 15.72 2.79 8.61
CA HIS A 37 14.58 3.14 9.46
C HIS A 37 15.02 3.97 10.66
N ILE A 38 14.21 4.95 11.04
CA ILE A 38 14.22 5.51 12.39
C ILE A 38 13.30 4.65 13.25
N VAL A 39 13.83 4.04 14.32
CA VAL A 39 13.08 3.14 15.20
C VAL A 39 12.69 3.84 16.51
N GLY A 40 11.44 3.69 16.93
CA GLY A 40 10.91 4.23 18.17
C GLY A 40 10.93 3.23 19.34
N THR A 41 10.31 3.60 20.46
CA THR A 41 10.06 2.64 21.55
C THR A 41 8.93 1.69 21.15
N GLY A 42 9.25 0.40 20.98
CA GLY A 42 8.30 -0.63 20.55
C GLY A 42 8.43 -1.00 19.07
N GLN A 43 7.29 -1.17 18.38
CA GLN A 43 7.24 -1.57 16.95
C GLN A 43 7.13 -0.38 15.99
N GLN A 44 7.30 0.84 16.47
CA GLN A 44 7.22 2.04 15.63
C GLN A 44 8.50 2.18 14.80
N GLN A 45 8.33 2.34 13.49
CA GLN A 45 9.44 2.62 12.59
C GLN A 45 9.02 3.56 11.47
N VAL A 46 9.94 4.40 11.04
CA VAL A 46 9.76 5.33 9.91
C VAL A 46 10.86 5.09 8.89
N LEU A 47 10.47 4.78 7.66
CA LEU A 47 11.38 4.60 6.54
C LEU A 47 12.02 5.93 6.12
N ILE A 48 13.34 5.91 5.92
CA ILE A 48 14.15 7.02 5.42
C ILE A 48 14.32 6.85 3.90
N TYR A 49 13.64 7.67 3.10
CA TYR A 49 13.78 7.66 1.63
C TYR A 49 14.93 8.52 1.12
N HIS A 50 15.31 9.56 1.87
CA HIS A 50 16.40 10.47 1.53
C HIS A 50 17.24 10.73 2.77
N CYS A 51 18.56 10.80 2.59
CA CYS A 51 19.48 11.12 3.67
C CYS A 51 19.22 12.53 4.19
N ILE A 52 18.98 12.65 5.51
CA ILE A 52 18.73 13.93 6.18
C ILE A 52 19.96 14.87 6.21
N PHE A 53 21.14 14.39 5.82
CA PHE A 53 22.38 15.18 5.79
C PHE A 53 22.71 15.74 4.40
N CYS A 54 22.61 14.92 3.35
CA CYS A 54 22.96 15.33 1.99
C CYS A 54 21.77 15.45 1.03
N GLY A 55 20.57 15.04 1.45
CA GLY A 55 19.37 15.04 0.60
C GLY A 55 19.35 13.96 -0.48
N GLY A 56 20.39 13.13 -0.61
CA GLY A 56 20.45 12.05 -1.60
C GLY A 56 19.53 10.87 -1.26
N GLN A 57 19.02 10.19 -2.28
CA GLN A 57 18.17 9.01 -2.17
C GLN A 57 18.89 7.87 -1.45
N THR A 58 18.17 7.18 -0.57
CA THR A 58 18.64 5.91 0.00
C THR A 58 18.65 4.80 -1.07
N PRO A 59 19.27 3.63 -0.80
CA PRO A 59 19.19 2.49 -1.70
C PRO A 59 17.73 2.10 -2.00
N ASP A 60 17.50 1.51 -3.17
CA ASP A 60 16.15 1.07 -3.56
C ASP A 60 15.68 -0.04 -2.61
N SER A 61 14.45 0.13 -2.13
CA SER A 61 13.77 -0.86 -1.31
C SER A 61 13.47 -2.11 -2.12
N ARG A 62 13.66 -3.27 -1.49
CA ARG A 62 13.27 -4.60 -1.96
C ARG A 62 11.87 -4.99 -1.53
N ARG A 63 11.11 -4.07 -0.90
CA ARG A 63 9.75 -4.33 -0.42
C ARG A 63 8.79 -4.75 -1.53
N ASP A 64 9.00 -4.28 -2.75
CA ASP A 64 8.21 -4.70 -3.90
C ASP A 64 8.39 -6.20 -4.21
N GLU A 65 9.51 -6.81 -3.81
CA GLU A 65 9.76 -8.25 -3.94
C GLU A 65 8.90 -9.09 -2.97
N LEU A 66 8.28 -8.47 -1.96
CA LEU A 66 7.35 -9.15 -1.04
C LEU A 66 6.01 -9.49 -1.69
N PHE A 67 5.73 -8.93 -2.87
CA PHE A 67 4.45 -9.03 -3.54
C PHE A 67 4.60 -9.65 -4.92
N MET A 68 3.57 -10.36 -5.36
CA MET A 68 3.53 -10.97 -6.68
C MET A 68 3.54 -9.90 -7.77
N HIS A 69 4.24 -10.16 -8.86
CA HIS A 69 4.21 -9.28 -10.02
C HIS A 69 2.88 -9.43 -10.77
N VAL A 70 2.03 -8.39 -10.71
CA VAL A 70 0.80 -8.33 -11.53
C VAL A 70 1.19 -7.86 -12.92
N THR A 71 1.14 -8.79 -13.88
CA THR A 71 1.48 -8.48 -15.28
C THR A 71 0.50 -7.47 -15.88
N LYS A 72 0.94 -6.77 -16.92
CA LYS A 72 0.08 -5.83 -17.66
C LYS A 72 -1.14 -6.55 -18.25
N GLU A 73 -0.95 -7.76 -18.75
CA GLU A 73 -2.00 -8.59 -19.32
C GLU A 73 -3.06 -8.96 -18.27
N GLU A 74 -2.64 -9.38 -17.08
CA GLU A 74 -3.55 -9.71 -15.98
C GLU A 74 -4.28 -8.45 -15.47
N PHE A 75 -3.57 -7.33 -15.34
CA PHE A 75 -4.19 -6.06 -14.98
C PHE A 75 -5.28 -5.66 -15.99
N GLU A 76 -5.02 -5.77 -17.30
CA GLU A 76 -6.02 -5.48 -18.33
C GLU A 76 -7.18 -6.47 -18.34
N LYS A 77 -6.94 -7.74 -18.05
CA LYS A 77 -8.00 -8.75 -17.89
C LYS A 77 -8.92 -8.38 -16.71
N LEU A 78 -8.36 -8.06 -15.55
CA LEU A 78 -9.11 -7.63 -14.38
C LEU A 78 -9.88 -6.34 -14.65
N ARG A 79 -9.23 -5.34 -15.26
CA ARG A 79 -9.88 -4.08 -15.65
C ARG A 79 -11.08 -4.31 -16.57
N LYS A 80 -10.96 -5.22 -17.54
CA LYS A 80 -12.07 -5.60 -18.43
C LYS A 80 -13.18 -6.32 -17.67
N ALA A 81 -12.83 -7.26 -16.79
CA ALA A 81 -13.81 -8.02 -16.00
C ALA A 81 -14.63 -7.13 -15.07
N THR A 82 -14.02 -6.08 -14.49
CA THR A 82 -14.73 -5.13 -13.62
C THR A 82 -15.42 -4.00 -14.37
N ASN A 83 -15.18 -3.88 -15.68
CA ASN A 83 -15.71 -2.77 -16.46
C ASN A 83 -17.23 -2.84 -16.56
N GLY A 84 -17.91 -1.75 -16.19
CA GLY A 84 -19.36 -1.65 -16.30
C GLY A 84 -20.14 -2.13 -15.07
N LEU A 85 -19.50 -2.81 -14.12
CA LEU A 85 -20.13 -3.14 -12.83
C LEU A 85 -20.24 -1.87 -11.98
N LYS A 86 -21.45 -1.52 -11.53
CA LYS A 86 -21.72 -0.24 -10.84
C LYS A 86 -22.28 -0.43 -9.44
N THR A 87 -22.91 -1.55 -9.17
CA THR A 87 -23.59 -1.84 -7.90
C THR A 87 -23.05 -3.12 -7.26
N VAL A 88 -23.39 -3.33 -5.98
CA VAL A 88 -23.07 -4.58 -5.28
C VAL A 88 -23.68 -5.78 -5.98
N ASP A 89 -24.91 -5.66 -6.47
CA ASP A 89 -25.62 -6.74 -7.15
C ASP A 89 -24.95 -7.11 -8.49
N ASP A 90 -24.45 -6.11 -9.24
CA ASP A 90 -23.67 -6.38 -10.45
C ASP A 90 -22.41 -7.20 -10.13
N VAL A 91 -21.72 -6.84 -9.04
CA VAL A 91 -20.49 -7.50 -8.61
C VAL A 91 -20.75 -8.92 -8.16
N VAL A 92 -21.72 -9.12 -7.25
CA VAL A 92 -22.06 -10.45 -6.73
C VAL A 92 -22.67 -11.34 -7.83
N GLY A 93 -23.46 -10.76 -8.74
CA GLY A 93 -24.00 -11.46 -9.89
C GLY A 93 -22.92 -11.91 -10.89
N ALA A 94 -21.86 -11.12 -11.07
CA ALA A 94 -20.77 -11.43 -11.98
C ALA A 94 -19.71 -12.36 -11.40
N PHE A 95 -19.33 -12.16 -10.13
CA PHE A 95 -18.18 -12.84 -9.51
C PHE A 95 -18.56 -13.85 -8.43
N GLY A 96 -19.84 -13.91 -8.03
CA GLY A 96 -20.28 -14.68 -6.87
C GLY A 96 -20.07 -13.92 -5.55
N PRO A 97 -20.22 -14.60 -4.40
CA PRO A 97 -19.96 -13.97 -3.11
C PRO A 97 -18.47 -13.64 -2.95
N PRO A 98 -18.13 -12.56 -2.22
CA PRO A 98 -16.74 -12.23 -1.93
C PRO A 98 -16.13 -13.25 -0.96
N ASP A 99 -14.80 -13.39 -1.02
CA ASP A 99 -14.03 -14.18 -0.05
C ASP A 99 -14.06 -13.50 1.33
N PHE A 100 -14.00 -12.15 1.35
CA PHE A 100 -14.14 -11.35 2.55
C PHE A 100 -15.07 -10.15 2.33
N ASP A 101 -15.92 -9.88 3.32
CA ASP A 101 -16.84 -8.75 3.32
C ASP A 101 -16.70 -7.98 4.64
N HIS A 102 -16.19 -6.75 4.55
CA HIS A 102 -15.90 -5.89 5.68
C HIS A 102 -16.85 -4.69 5.68
N PRO A 103 -17.91 -4.66 6.51
CA PRO A 103 -18.87 -3.55 6.59
C PRO A 103 -18.24 -2.18 6.91
N ALA A 104 -17.07 -2.15 7.54
CA ALA A 104 -16.29 -0.96 7.84
C ALA A 104 -14.81 -1.19 7.44
N GLY A 105 -14.57 -1.55 6.18
CA GLY A 105 -13.24 -1.88 5.66
C GLY A 105 -12.35 -0.66 5.42
N ILE A 106 -12.94 0.50 5.11
CA ILE A 106 -12.21 1.75 4.85
C ILE A 106 -12.83 2.87 5.68
N SER A 107 -12.01 3.62 6.41
CA SER A 107 -12.45 4.82 7.14
C SER A 107 -11.82 6.07 6.54
N SER A 108 -12.63 7.08 6.24
CA SER A 108 -12.14 8.42 5.87
C SER A 108 -12.56 9.43 6.93
N THR A 109 -11.60 10.22 7.44
CA THR A 109 -11.85 11.26 8.43
C THR A 109 -11.55 12.64 7.87
N GLU A 110 -12.60 13.38 7.53
CA GLU A 110 -12.51 14.69 6.91
C GLU A 110 -12.90 15.82 7.88
N PRO A 111 -12.29 17.01 7.78
CA PRO A 111 -12.76 18.19 8.49
C PRO A 111 -14.10 18.69 7.93
N VAL A 112 -15.06 19.01 8.80
CA VAL A 112 -16.35 19.59 8.40
C VAL A 112 -16.34 21.09 8.74
N GLY A 113 -15.81 21.91 7.83
CA GLY A 113 -15.63 23.34 8.06
C GLY A 113 -14.73 23.61 9.28
N LEU A 114 -15.19 24.46 10.21
CA LEU A 114 -14.53 24.71 11.51
C LEU A 114 -15.00 23.74 12.62
N GLY A 115 -15.84 22.76 12.29
CA GLY A 115 -16.41 21.81 13.24
C GLY A 115 -15.50 20.60 13.53
N PRO A 116 -15.97 19.68 14.38
CA PRO A 116 -15.26 18.43 14.66
C PRO A 116 -15.10 17.60 13.38
N ARG A 117 -14.04 16.79 13.33
CA ARG A 117 -13.79 15.89 12.21
C ARG A 117 -14.90 14.85 12.12
N ARG A 118 -15.34 14.54 10.90
CA ARG A 118 -16.32 13.47 10.64
C ARG A 118 -15.60 12.27 10.05
N THR A 119 -15.73 11.12 10.72
CA THR A 119 -15.31 9.83 10.18
C THR A 119 -16.48 9.18 9.45
N THR A 120 -16.23 8.65 8.26
CA THR A 120 -17.16 7.84 7.48
C THR A 120 -16.50 6.50 7.20
N ASP A 121 -17.19 5.43 7.58
CA ASP A 121 -16.77 4.07 7.27
C ASP A 121 -17.48 3.58 6.01
N PHE A 122 -16.72 2.94 5.13
CA PHE A 122 -17.17 2.37 3.87
C PHE A 122 -16.99 0.86 3.92
N ARG A 123 -17.98 0.14 3.42
CA ARG A 123 -17.90 -1.30 3.24
C ARG A 123 -16.88 -1.62 2.15
N GLN A 124 -16.13 -2.70 2.34
CA GLN A 124 -15.18 -3.21 1.36
C GLN A 124 -15.37 -4.72 1.21
N MET A 125 -15.45 -5.18 -0.03
CA MET A 125 -15.38 -6.60 -0.37
C MET A 125 -14.03 -6.92 -0.99
N THR A 126 -13.54 -8.14 -0.76
CA THR A 126 -12.31 -8.64 -1.36
C THR A 126 -12.59 -9.98 -2.04
N PHE A 127 -12.12 -10.08 -3.28
CA PHE A 127 -12.17 -11.29 -4.10
C PHE A 127 -10.73 -11.71 -4.40
N SER A 128 -10.28 -12.75 -3.72
CA SER A 128 -8.95 -13.33 -3.86
C SER A 128 -8.91 -14.45 -4.90
N SER A 129 -10.06 -15.01 -5.28
CA SER A 129 -10.12 -16.11 -6.26
C SER A 129 -10.10 -15.66 -7.74
N LEU A 130 -10.26 -14.36 -8.03
CA LEU A 130 -10.36 -13.85 -9.41
C LEU A 130 -9.01 -13.78 -10.16
N SER A 131 -7.90 -13.78 -9.42
CA SER A 131 -6.55 -13.77 -9.98
C SER A 131 -5.58 -14.50 -9.05
N ASP A 132 -4.64 -15.24 -9.61
CA ASP A 132 -3.58 -15.88 -8.82
C ASP A 132 -2.59 -14.87 -8.25
N THR A 133 -2.47 -13.68 -8.87
CA THR A 133 -1.45 -12.68 -8.52
C THR A 133 -1.97 -11.42 -7.82
N ALA A 134 -3.29 -11.19 -7.85
CA ALA A 134 -3.89 -9.98 -7.32
C ALA A 134 -5.18 -10.26 -6.53
N ASP A 135 -5.39 -9.50 -5.47
CA ASP A 135 -6.70 -9.36 -4.84
C ASP A 135 -7.48 -8.24 -5.53
N VAL A 136 -8.76 -8.52 -5.81
CA VAL A 136 -9.69 -7.52 -6.32
C VAL A 136 -10.47 -6.96 -5.14
N HIS A 137 -10.25 -5.69 -4.83
CA HIS A 137 -11.00 -5.00 -3.80
C HIS A 137 -12.11 -4.16 -4.41
N VAL A 138 -13.26 -4.16 -3.74
CA VAL A 138 -14.45 -3.40 -4.12
C VAL A 138 -14.84 -2.53 -2.94
N ALA A 139 -14.59 -1.24 -3.04
CA ALA A 139 -15.08 -0.25 -2.08
C ALA A 139 -16.50 0.16 -2.46
N ILE A 140 -17.41 0.18 -1.48
CA ILE A 140 -18.80 0.58 -1.69
C ILE A 140 -19.02 1.98 -1.10
N GLY A 141 -19.32 2.93 -1.98
CA GLY A 141 -19.63 4.30 -1.59
C GLY A 141 -21.00 4.43 -0.91
N LEU A 142 -21.23 5.56 -0.23
CA LEU A 142 -22.52 5.86 0.43
C LEU A 142 -23.73 5.95 -0.53
N ASN A 143 -23.48 6.00 -1.84
CA ASN A 143 -24.50 6.01 -2.90
C ASN A 143 -24.61 4.65 -3.61
N ASP A 144 -24.13 3.59 -2.96
CA ASP A 144 -24.07 2.21 -3.46
C ASP A 144 -23.26 2.01 -4.75
N LYS A 145 -22.50 3.03 -5.19
CA LYS A 145 -21.56 2.88 -6.29
C LYS A 145 -20.32 2.14 -5.83
N VAL A 146 -19.87 1.21 -6.67
CA VAL A 146 -18.65 0.46 -6.41
C VAL A 146 -17.42 1.07 -7.08
N GLN A 147 -16.27 0.92 -6.43
CA GLN A 147 -14.98 1.31 -6.96
C GLN A 147 -13.99 0.17 -6.79
N PHE A 148 -13.24 -0.14 -7.85
CA PHE A 148 -12.32 -1.28 -7.89
C PHE A 148 -10.87 -0.82 -7.70
N SER A 149 -10.11 -1.62 -6.96
CA SER A 149 -8.66 -1.59 -6.95
C SER A 149 -8.09 -3.00 -7.00
N PHE A 150 -6.90 -3.14 -7.57
CA PHE A 150 -6.19 -4.41 -7.67
C PHE A 150 -4.90 -4.29 -6.86
N THR A 151 -4.74 -5.15 -5.87
CA THR A 151 -3.55 -5.17 -5.01
C THR A 151 -2.78 -6.45 -5.28
N PRO A 152 -1.47 -6.39 -5.55
CA PRO A 152 -0.62 -7.56 -5.60
C PRO A 152 -0.74 -8.41 -4.33
N LYS A 153 -0.89 -9.73 -4.49
CA LYS A 153 -0.86 -10.64 -3.35
C LYS A 153 0.54 -10.75 -2.77
N PRO A 154 0.69 -11.05 -1.46
CA PRO A 154 2.00 -11.38 -0.91
C PRO A 154 2.56 -12.63 -1.59
N VAL A 155 3.87 -12.67 -1.81
CA VAL A 155 4.56 -13.91 -2.18
C VAL A 155 4.44 -14.88 -1.01
N ALA A 156 4.04 -16.13 -1.28
CA ALA A 156 4.00 -17.16 -0.25
C ALA A 156 5.40 -17.34 0.36
N ARG A 157 5.50 -17.22 1.68
CA ARG A 157 6.72 -17.48 2.44
C ARG A 157 6.53 -18.77 3.22
N ASP A 158 7.52 -19.66 3.15
CA ASP A 158 7.60 -20.89 3.96
C ASP A 158 7.86 -20.59 5.44
#